data_AF-A0A357T7R7-F1
#
_entry.id   AF-A0A357T7R7-F1
#
_cell.length_a   1.000
_cell.length_b   1.000
_cell.length_c   1.000
_cell.angle_alpha   90.00
_cell.angle_beta   90.00
_cell.angle_gamma   90.00
#
_symmetry.space_group_name_H-M   'P 1'
#
loop_
_entity.id
_entity.type
_entity.pdbx_description
1 polymer ?
#
loop_
_entity_poly.entity_id
_entity_poly.type
_entity_poly.pdbx_seq_one_letter_code
_entity_poly.pdbx_strand_id
1 'polypeptide(L)'
;KIVDIKYIDNLVENFSDIEEINFDEYLEIIDNDIPESQRRMFISDEKDKAVILMNVEHMATAELQEFVEDMKIMLEDAPIKTSITGKSVLDVEMVKGLTDGRVRMTIIGLGLVFLSLLILYRSFFKALVAVLPVVLIVGMSGGIMNLLGLKYTPITATLGALVLGMGTGMTIMLLERYLEERNEGKDKRKALFTTIKFIGKATLASGLTTVGGFSVLMTSKFVILKDFGLMTVINISLALMATFIILPALIWILDRFIVSDKVKKEAYKEIPQE
;
A
#
# COMPACT_ATOMS: atom_id res chain seq x y z
N LYS A 1 29.28 -8.97 -1.53
CA LYS A 1 28.00 -8.87 -2.29
C LYS A 1 27.80 -10.09 -3.20
N ILE A 2 28.71 -10.40 -4.12
CA ILE A 2 28.67 -11.64 -4.91
C ILE A 2 29.41 -12.73 -4.15
N VAL A 3 28.77 -13.88 -3.93
CA VAL A 3 29.34 -15.06 -3.23
C VAL A 3 30.03 -15.98 -4.22
N ASP A 4 29.37 -16.20 -5.36
CA ASP A 4 29.77 -17.23 -6.32
C ASP A 4 29.17 -16.88 -7.69
N ILE A 5 29.90 -17.17 -8.76
CA ILE A 5 29.45 -16.99 -10.14
C ILE A 5 29.67 -18.31 -10.85
N LYS A 6 28.59 -18.87 -11.38
CA LYS A 6 28.62 -20.09 -12.18
C LYS A 6 28.25 -19.78 -13.61
N TYR A 7 29.13 -20.16 -14.52
CA TYR A 7 28.97 -20.05 -15.96
C TYR A 7 29.59 -21.28 -16.62
N ILE A 8 29.43 -21.38 -17.94
CA ILE A 8 29.84 -22.57 -18.69
C ILE A 8 31.34 -22.86 -18.55
N ASP A 9 32.22 -21.85 -18.43
CA ASP A 9 33.66 -22.07 -18.33
C ASP A 9 34.03 -22.75 -17.01
N ASN A 10 33.29 -22.51 -15.92
CA ASN A 10 33.53 -23.24 -14.67
C ASN A 10 33.29 -24.75 -14.84
N LEU A 11 32.41 -25.16 -15.76
CA LEU A 11 32.27 -26.57 -16.09
C LEU A 11 33.45 -27.03 -16.93
N VAL A 12 33.84 -26.27 -17.96
CA VAL A 12 34.97 -26.60 -18.84
C VAL A 12 36.28 -26.76 -18.06
N GLU A 13 36.57 -25.87 -17.12
CA GLU A 13 37.75 -25.93 -16.22
C GLU A 13 37.78 -27.20 -15.36
N ASN A 14 36.62 -27.79 -15.02
CA ASN A 14 36.58 -29.06 -14.28
C ASN A 14 36.92 -30.28 -15.17
N PHE A 15 36.87 -30.13 -16.50
CA PHE A 15 37.18 -31.18 -17.47
C PHE A 15 38.50 -30.95 -18.21
N SER A 16 39.17 -29.82 -17.99
CA SER A 16 40.42 -29.47 -18.68
C SER A 16 41.46 -28.85 -17.72
N ASP A 17 42.64 -29.47 -17.63
CA ASP A 17 43.80 -28.99 -16.84
C ASP A 17 44.66 -27.95 -17.61
N ILE A 18 44.15 -27.37 -18.70
CA ILE A 18 44.96 -26.67 -19.71
C ILE A 18 44.74 -25.14 -19.60
N GLU A 19 45.82 -24.39 -19.33
CA GLU A 19 45.79 -22.93 -19.13
C GLU A 19 45.40 -22.12 -20.38
N GLU A 20 45.49 -22.70 -21.60
CA GLU A 20 45.08 -22.06 -22.85
C GLU A 20 44.39 -23.06 -23.79
N ILE A 21 43.07 -23.00 -23.88
CA ILE A 21 42.25 -23.83 -24.78
C ILE A 21 41.88 -23.02 -26.01
N ASN A 22 42.05 -23.57 -27.22
CA ASN A 22 41.58 -22.91 -28.45
C ASN A 22 40.04 -22.98 -28.55
N PHE A 23 39.41 -22.04 -29.26
CA PHE A 23 37.94 -21.95 -29.36
C PHE A 23 37.28 -23.22 -29.90
N ASP A 24 37.90 -23.89 -30.87
CA ASP A 24 37.37 -25.14 -31.44
C ASP A 24 37.42 -26.29 -30.40
N GLU A 25 38.51 -26.39 -29.64
CA GLU A 25 38.70 -27.39 -28.59
C GLU A 25 37.75 -27.13 -27.40
N TYR A 26 37.51 -25.86 -27.09
CA TYR A 26 36.52 -25.43 -26.11
C TYR A 26 35.10 -25.87 -26.50
N LEU A 27 34.73 -25.77 -27.79
CA LEU A 27 33.44 -26.25 -28.28
C LEU A 27 33.34 -27.78 -28.24
N GLU A 28 34.43 -28.50 -28.51
CA GLU A 28 34.47 -29.96 -28.41
C GLU A 28 34.24 -30.44 -26.98
N ILE A 29 34.89 -29.82 -25.98
CA ILE A 29 34.68 -30.17 -24.56
C ILE A 29 33.21 -29.94 -24.16
N ILE A 30 32.62 -28.83 -24.59
CA ILE A 30 31.20 -28.52 -24.34
C ILE A 30 30.26 -29.54 -24.99
N ASP A 31 30.59 -30.05 -26.17
CA ASP A 31 29.73 -30.95 -26.92
C ASP A 31 29.90 -32.43 -26.52
N ASN A 32 31.11 -32.85 -26.15
CA ASN A 32 31.45 -34.25 -25.92
C ASN A 32 31.63 -34.62 -24.45
N ASP A 33 32.21 -33.74 -23.63
CA ASP A 33 32.64 -34.08 -22.27
C ASP A 33 31.62 -33.63 -21.21
N ILE A 34 30.91 -32.52 -21.46
CA ILE A 34 29.89 -32.01 -20.54
C ILE A 34 28.53 -32.69 -20.83
N PRO A 35 27.89 -33.33 -19.83
CA PRO A 35 26.56 -33.91 -20.02
C PRO A 35 25.53 -32.88 -20.50
N GLU A 36 24.68 -33.26 -21.45
CA GLU A 36 23.67 -32.38 -22.08
C GLU A 36 22.77 -31.67 -21.04
N SER A 37 22.41 -32.36 -19.95
CA SER A 37 21.62 -31.81 -18.85
C SER A 37 22.32 -30.69 -18.09
N GLN A 38 23.66 -30.69 -18.06
CA GLN A 38 24.46 -29.66 -17.41
C GLN A 38 24.73 -28.48 -18.34
N ARG A 39 25.08 -28.74 -19.60
CA ARG A 39 25.31 -27.68 -20.59
C ARG A 39 24.05 -26.84 -20.83
N ARG A 40 22.89 -27.48 -20.95
CA ARG A 40 21.60 -26.78 -21.19
C ARG A 40 21.20 -25.82 -20.08
N MET A 41 21.83 -25.88 -18.91
CA MET A 41 21.63 -24.89 -17.85
C MET A 41 22.33 -23.55 -18.14
N PHE A 42 23.37 -23.55 -18.98
CA PHE A 42 24.23 -22.40 -19.21
C PHE A 42 24.26 -21.92 -20.67
N ILE A 43 24.02 -22.79 -21.66
CA ILE A 43 24.04 -22.44 -23.09
C ILE A 43 22.84 -23.05 -23.82
N SER A 44 22.25 -22.31 -24.77
CA SER A 44 21.21 -22.82 -25.66
C SER A 44 21.77 -23.82 -26.68
N ASP A 45 20.91 -24.72 -27.18
CA ASP A 45 21.32 -25.69 -28.21
C ASP A 45 21.81 -24.99 -29.51
N GLU A 46 21.26 -23.81 -29.82
CA GLU A 46 21.67 -22.97 -30.96
C GLU A 46 22.94 -22.13 -30.68
N LYS A 47 23.48 -22.19 -29.45
CA LYS A 47 24.65 -21.42 -28.97
C LYS A 47 24.51 -19.89 -29.14
N ASP A 48 23.28 -19.40 -29.25
CA ASP A 48 22.92 -17.98 -29.41
C ASP A 48 22.66 -17.27 -28.06
N LYS A 49 22.50 -18.04 -26.98
CA LYS A 49 22.17 -17.55 -25.64
C LYS A 49 23.01 -18.26 -24.60
N ALA A 50 23.49 -17.49 -23.64
CA ALA A 50 24.17 -17.99 -22.46
C ALA A 50 23.52 -17.45 -21.18
N VAL A 51 23.61 -18.23 -20.10
CA VAL A 51 23.14 -17.89 -18.76
C VAL A 51 24.33 -17.88 -17.82
N ILE A 52 24.47 -16.78 -17.08
CA ILE A 52 25.44 -16.65 -15.99
C ILE A 52 24.64 -16.63 -14.69
N LEU A 53 24.91 -17.58 -13.80
CA LEU A 53 24.25 -17.67 -12.50
C LEU A 53 25.11 -16.97 -11.46
N MET A 54 24.60 -15.87 -10.92
CA MET A 54 25.27 -15.11 -9.88
C MET A 54 24.58 -15.34 -8.54
N ASN A 55 25.31 -15.91 -7.59
CA ASN A 55 24.86 -16.04 -6.21
C ASN A 55 25.26 -14.79 -5.44
N VAL A 56 24.28 -14.12 -4.86
CA VAL A 56 24.47 -12.91 -4.05
C VAL A 56 24.23 -13.21 -2.58
N GLU A 57 24.94 -12.50 -1.72
CA GLU A 57 24.71 -12.55 -0.27
C GLU A 57 23.30 -12.08 0.06
N HIS A 58 22.78 -12.47 1.23
CA HIS A 58 21.51 -11.94 1.67
C HIS A 58 21.66 -10.44 1.98
N MET A 59 21.08 -9.61 1.11
CA MET A 59 21.10 -8.16 1.24
C MET A 59 19.74 -7.63 1.73
N ALA A 60 19.75 -6.46 2.35
CA ALA A 60 18.53 -5.71 2.61
C ALA A 60 17.89 -5.26 1.30
N THR A 61 16.57 -5.05 1.27
CA THR A 61 15.83 -4.74 0.04
C THR A 61 16.35 -3.48 -0.68
N ALA A 62 16.73 -2.44 0.07
CA ALA A 62 17.28 -1.22 -0.51
C ALA A 62 18.65 -1.45 -1.17
N GLU A 63 19.54 -2.15 -0.49
CA GLU A 63 20.87 -2.49 -1.02
C GLU A 63 20.80 -3.45 -2.21
N LEU A 64 19.83 -4.37 -2.19
CA LEU A 64 19.57 -5.29 -3.29
C LEU A 64 19.05 -4.54 -4.52
N GLN A 65 18.17 -3.55 -4.30
CA GLN A 65 17.67 -2.70 -5.38
C GLN A 65 18.79 -1.90 -6.03
N GLU A 66 19.64 -1.26 -5.21
CA GLU A 66 20.82 -0.53 -5.69
C GLU A 66 21.76 -1.45 -6.48
N PHE A 67 22.05 -2.65 -5.95
CA PHE A 67 22.88 -3.64 -6.63
C PHE A 67 22.32 -4.07 -8.00
N VAL A 68 21.00 -4.31 -8.09
CA VAL A 68 20.36 -4.68 -9.36
C VAL A 68 20.39 -3.51 -10.35
N GLU A 69 20.23 -2.28 -9.88
CA GLU A 69 20.26 -1.07 -10.71
C GLU A 69 21.68 -0.79 -11.23
N ASP A 70 22.70 -0.92 -10.38
CA ASP A 70 24.11 -0.85 -10.76
C ASP A 70 24.47 -1.91 -11.82
N MET A 71 24.02 -3.15 -11.63
CA MET A 71 24.25 -4.20 -12.63
C MET A 71 23.56 -3.90 -13.96
N LYS A 72 22.35 -3.33 -13.95
CA LYS A 72 21.67 -2.94 -15.20
C LYS A 72 22.50 -1.89 -15.94
N ILE A 73 23.00 -0.88 -15.23
CA ILE A 73 23.85 0.17 -15.81
C ILE A 73 25.15 -0.42 -16.37
N MET A 74 25.84 -1.28 -15.61
CA MET A 74 27.09 -1.91 -16.07
C MET A 74 26.91 -2.78 -17.31
N LEU A 75 25.74 -3.39 -17.49
CA LEU A 75 25.45 -4.29 -18.61
C LEU A 75 24.83 -3.57 -19.81
N GLU A 76 24.42 -2.30 -19.70
CA GLU A 76 23.89 -1.52 -20.84
C GLU A 76 24.93 -1.32 -21.94
N ASP A 77 26.21 -1.17 -21.57
CA ASP A 77 27.34 -0.99 -22.51
C ASP A 77 27.90 -2.33 -23.04
N ALA A 78 27.32 -3.47 -22.67
CA ALA A 78 27.79 -4.76 -23.12
C ALA A 78 27.61 -4.91 -24.65
N PRO A 79 28.56 -5.53 -25.37
CA PRO A 79 28.47 -5.75 -26.82
C PRO A 79 27.39 -6.77 -27.21
N ILE A 80 26.72 -7.38 -26.23
CA ILE A 80 25.70 -8.40 -26.37
C ILE A 80 24.41 -7.95 -25.68
N LYS A 81 23.27 -8.46 -26.14
CA LYS A 81 21.99 -8.18 -25.47
C LYS A 81 21.91 -8.92 -24.14
N THR A 82 21.98 -8.20 -23.04
CA THR A 82 21.90 -8.76 -21.69
C THR A 82 20.51 -8.63 -21.09
N SER A 83 20.08 -9.61 -20.29
CA SER A 83 18.87 -9.53 -19.47
C SER A 83 19.16 -10.07 -18.08
N ILE A 84 18.83 -9.31 -17.04
CA ILE A 84 18.99 -9.75 -15.64
C ILE A 84 17.65 -10.33 -15.16
N THR A 85 17.68 -11.52 -14.58
CA THR A 85 16.50 -12.22 -14.07
C THR A 85 16.82 -13.00 -12.80
N GLY A 86 15.86 -13.76 -12.30
CA GLY A 86 15.98 -14.57 -11.09
C GLY A 86 15.25 -13.96 -9.89
N LYS A 87 15.22 -14.71 -8.78
CA LYS A 87 14.40 -14.39 -7.62
C LYS A 87 14.69 -13.00 -7.05
N SER A 88 15.96 -12.62 -6.92
CA SER A 88 16.37 -11.33 -6.36
C SER A 88 15.86 -10.15 -7.19
N VAL A 89 15.93 -10.25 -8.53
CA VAL A 89 15.43 -9.22 -9.44
C VAL A 89 13.90 -9.14 -9.37
N LEU A 90 13.22 -10.28 -9.35
CA LEU A 90 11.76 -10.34 -9.23
C LEU A 90 11.28 -9.77 -7.89
N ASP A 91 11.97 -10.05 -6.80
CA ASP A 91 11.64 -9.53 -5.47
C ASP A 91 11.81 -8.01 -5.43
N VAL A 92 12.88 -7.46 -6.02
CA VAL A 92 13.09 -6.00 -6.17
C VAL A 92 11.99 -5.38 -7.01
N GLU A 93 11.71 -5.94 -8.19
CA GLU A 93 10.69 -5.42 -9.10
C GLU A 93 9.30 -5.46 -8.47
N MET A 94 8.98 -6.51 -7.71
CA MET A 94 7.75 -6.61 -6.95
C MET A 94 7.68 -5.51 -5.88
N VAL A 95 8.73 -5.32 -5.07
CA VAL A 95 8.74 -4.26 -4.05
C VAL A 95 8.65 -2.87 -4.68
N LYS A 96 9.37 -2.64 -5.79
CA LYS A 96 9.32 -1.40 -6.55
C LYS A 96 7.91 -1.16 -7.08
N GLY A 97 7.27 -2.14 -7.73
CA GLY A 97 5.90 -2.03 -8.22
C GLY A 97 4.84 -1.83 -7.12
N LEU A 98 5.11 -2.24 -5.87
CA LEU A 98 4.20 -2.00 -4.73
C LEU A 98 4.38 -0.63 -4.08
N THR A 99 5.60 -0.09 -4.13
CA THR A 99 5.95 1.18 -3.50
C THR A 99 5.82 2.34 -4.48
N ASP A 100 6.18 2.10 -5.74
CA ASP A 100 5.99 3.02 -6.85
C ASP A 100 4.50 3.17 -7.16
N GLY A 101 4.06 4.41 -7.25
CA GLY A 101 2.65 4.74 -7.42
C GLY A 101 1.79 4.68 -6.15
N ARG A 102 2.27 4.29 -4.97
CA ARG A 102 1.46 4.31 -3.72
C ARG A 102 0.90 5.69 -3.39
N VAL A 103 1.77 6.70 -3.40
CA VAL A 103 1.38 8.08 -3.13
C VAL A 103 0.41 8.56 -4.21
N ARG A 104 0.67 8.21 -5.48
CA ARG A 104 -0.20 8.54 -6.61
C ARG A 104 -1.59 7.90 -6.45
N MET A 105 -1.67 6.62 -6.15
CA MET A 105 -2.93 5.91 -5.90
C MET A 105 -3.69 6.49 -4.70
N THR A 106 -2.98 6.86 -3.63
CA THR A 106 -3.59 7.47 -2.45
C THR A 106 -4.17 8.85 -2.77
N ILE A 107 -3.42 9.69 -3.49
CA ILE A 107 -3.86 11.03 -3.91
C ILE A 107 -5.04 10.92 -4.88
N ILE A 108 -4.97 10.04 -5.87
CA ILE A 108 -6.06 9.80 -6.81
C ILE A 108 -7.29 9.29 -6.07
N GLY A 109 -7.13 8.31 -5.16
CA GLY A 109 -8.22 7.76 -4.36
C GLY A 109 -8.88 8.82 -3.48
N LEU A 110 -8.10 9.63 -2.76
CA LEU A 110 -8.60 10.77 -1.99
C LEU A 110 -9.32 11.79 -2.88
N GLY A 111 -8.77 12.10 -4.05
CA GLY A 111 -9.37 13.01 -5.02
C GLY A 111 -10.70 12.50 -5.55
N LEU A 112 -10.79 11.21 -5.88
CA LEU A 112 -12.03 10.57 -6.35
C LEU A 112 -13.09 10.53 -5.25
N VAL A 113 -12.72 10.20 -4.02
CA VAL A 113 -13.63 10.26 -2.86
C VAL A 113 -14.13 11.68 -2.65
N PHE A 114 -13.22 12.66 -2.61
CA PHE A 114 -13.58 14.06 -2.42
C PHE A 114 -14.49 14.56 -3.53
N LEU A 115 -14.20 14.25 -4.78
CA LEU A 115 -15.03 14.60 -5.93
C LEU A 115 -16.41 13.94 -5.85
N SER A 116 -16.47 12.66 -5.47
CA SER A 116 -17.73 11.93 -5.29
C SER A 116 -18.60 12.59 -4.21
N LEU A 117 -18.00 12.97 -3.08
CA LEU A 117 -18.69 13.67 -2.01
C LEU A 117 -19.07 15.10 -2.39
N LEU A 118 -18.26 15.77 -3.20
CA LEU A 118 -18.58 17.09 -3.74
C LEU A 118 -19.82 17.02 -4.64
N ILE A 119 -19.92 15.99 -5.48
CA ILE A 119 -21.09 15.75 -6.35
C ILE A 119 -22.32 15.40 -5.51
N LEU A 120 -22.18 14.51 -4.53
CA LEU A 120 -23.25 14.07 -3.63
C LEU A 120 -23.81 15.24 -2.82
N TYR A 121 -22.94 16.00 -2.16
CA TYR A 121 -23.33 17.07 -1.25
C TYR A 121 -23.60 18.41 -1.92
N ARG A 122 -23.07 18.60 -3.14
CA ARG A 122 -23.03 19.90 -3.84
C ARG A 122 -22.50 21.03 -2.95
N SER A 123 -21.61 20.70 -2.03
CA SER A 123 -21.05 21.63 -1.04
C SER A 123 -19.62 21.25 -0.70
N PHE A 124 -18.71 22.19 -0.94
CA PHE A 124 -17.29 22.04 -0.65
C PHE A 124 -17.04 21.75 0.82
N PHE A 125 -17.70 22.47 1.74
CA PHE A 125 -17.50 22.29 3.18
C PHE A 125 -18.01 20.94 3.69
N LYS A 126 -19.14 20.44 3.16
CA LYS A 126 -19.65 19.11 3.54
C LYS A 126 -18.68 18.01 3.09
N ALA A 127 -18.21 18.07 1.84
CA ALA A 127 -17.23 17.13 1.32
C ALA A 127 -15.92 17.19 2.10
N LEU A 128 -15.43 18.39 2.42
CA LEU A 128 -14.20 18.59 3.18
C LEU A 128 -14.30 18.01 4.59
N VAL A 129 -15.39 18.28 5.32
CA VAL A 129 -15.61 17.77 6.68
C VAL A 129 -15.64 16.24 6.72
N ALA A 130 -16.21 15.59 5.71
CA ALA A 130 -16.23 14.13 5.61
C ALA A 130 -14.84 13.54 5.30
N VAL A 131 -14.06 14.17 4.43
CA VAL A 131 -12.75 13.63 3.97
C VAL A 131 -11.62 13.91 4.96
N LEU A 132 -11.64 15.03 5.67
CA LEU A 132 -10.51 15.46 6.51
C LEU A 132 -10.09 14.42 7.58
N PRO A 133 -11.01 13.77 8.33
CA PRO A 133 -10.64 12.72 9.27
C PRO A 133 -9.93 11.56 8.57
N VAL A 134 -10.36 11.21 7.35
CA VAL A 134 -9.81 10.12 6.55
C VAL A 134 -8.39 10.42 6.09
N VAL A 135 -8.14 11.64 5.62
CA VAL A 135 -6.79 12.10 5.25
C VAL A 135 -5.82 11.94 6.41
N LEU A 136 -6.23 12.33 7.62
CA LEU A 136 -5.42 12.18 8.83
C LEU A 136 -5.11 10.72 9.14
N ILE A 137 -6.11 9.83 9.06
CA ILE A 137 -5.89 8.39 9.32
C ILE A 137 -4.96 7.79 8.27
N VAL A 138 -5.12 8.12 6.99
CA VAL A 138 -4.25 7.61 5.91
C VAL A 138 -2.80 8.03 6.15
N GLY A 139 -2.57 9.28 6.55
CA GLY A 139 -1.24 9.77 6.93
C GLY A 139 -0.68 9.04 8.15
N MET A 140 -1.47 8.93 9.22
CA MET A 140 -1.08 8.21 10.44
C MET A 140 -0.81 6.73 10.19
N SER A 141 -1.59 6.08 9.33
CA SER A 141 -1.42 4.67 8.95
C SER A 141 -0.04 4.41 8.36
N GLY A 142 0.37 5.22 7.38
CA GLY A 142 1.71 5.14 6.81
C GLY A 142 2.81 5.40 7.83
N GLY A 143 2.62 6.40 8.70
CA GLY A 143 3.56 6.73 9.76
C GLY A 143 3.73 5.61 10.78
N ILE A 144 2.62 5.03 11.28
CA ILE A 144 2.65 3.93 12.25
C ILE A 144 3.29 2.69 11.62
N MET A 145 3.00 2.39 10.36
CA MET A 145 3.61 1.25 9.68
C MET A 145 5.13 1.40 9.58
N ASN A 146 5.61 2.63 9.31
CA ASN A 146 7.03 2.94 9.32
C ASN A 146 7.65 2.84 10.72
N LEU A 147 6.98 3.37 11.75
CA LEU A 147 7.42 3.30 13.15
C LEU A 147 7.52 1.85 13.67
N LEU A 148 6.61 0.98 13.24
CA LEU A 148 6.61 -0.44 13.60
C LEU A 148 7.61 -1.27 12.78
N GLY A 149 8.30 -0.67 11.80
CA GLY A 149 9.25 -1.37 10.94
C GLY A 149 8.63 -2.44 10.05
N LEU A 150 7.32 -2.35 9.78
CA LEU A 150 6.61 -3.35 8.98
C LEU A 150 6.96 -3.20 7.50
N LYS A 151 7.25 -4.33 6.85
CA LYS A 151 7.62 -4.36 5.43
C LYS A 151 6.37 -4.18 4.56
N TYR A 152 6.55 -3.45 3.46
CA TYR A 152 5.53 -3.38 2.41
C TYR A 152 5.44 -4.73 1.69
N THR A 153 4.22 -5.21 1.57
CA THR A 153 3.83 -6.46 0.90
C THR A 153 2.64 -6.20 -0.02
N PRO A 154 2.36 -7.08 -1.00
CA PRO A 154 1.20 -6.94 -1.89
C PRO A 154 -0.11 -6.73 -1.13
N ILE A 155 -0.30 -7.45 -0.02
CA ILE A 155 -1.53 -7.34 0.74
C ILE A 155 -1.59 -6.02 1.54
N THR A 156 -0.48 -5.57 2.14
CA THR A 156 -0.45 -4.29 2.87
C THR A 156 -0.62 -3.07 1.97
N ALA A 157 -0.31 -3.18 0.67
CA ALA A 157 -0.58 -2.12 -0.29
C ALA A 157 -2.09 -1.82 -0.42
N THR A 158 -2.95 -2.80 -0.15
CA THR A 158 -4.42 -2.64 -0.17
C THR A 158 -4.96 -1.84 1.02
N LEU A 159 -4.18 -1.67 2.10
CA LEU A 159 -4.61 -0.97 3.31
C LEU A 159 -5.03 0.48 3.04
N GLY A 160 -4.38 1.16 2.09
CA GLY A 160 -4.74 2.53 1.72
C GLY A 160 -6.18 2.63 1.22
N ALA A 161 -6.57 1.75 0.28
CA ALA A 161 -7.94 1.69 -0.23
C ALA A 161 -8.94 1.26 0.85
N LEU A 162 -8.55 0.31 1.72
CA LEU A 162 -9.37 -0.15 2.84
C LEU A 162 -9.69 0.99 3.82
N VAL A 163 -8.67 1.75 4.25
CA VAL A 163 -8.83 2.90 5.15
C VAL A 163 -9.70 3.97 4.50
N LEU A 164 -9.49 4.26 3.22
CA LEU A 164 -10.30 5.21 2.47
C LEU A 164 -11.77 4.79 2.46
N GLY A 165 -12.08 3.56 2.05
CA GLY A 165 -13.46 3.08 1.96
C GLY A 165 -14.16 3.02 3.32
N MET A 166 -13.55 2.38 4.31
CA MET A 166 -14.15 2.22 5.64
C MET A 166 -14.22 3.56 6.40
N GLY A 167 -13.15 4.34 6.38
CA GLY A 167 -13.07 5.63 7.05
C GLY A 167 -14.10 6.62 6.51
N THR A 168 -14.19 6.74 5.18
CA THR A 168 -15.19 7.62 4.55
C THR A 168 -16.60 7.16 4.88
N GLY A 169 -16.92 5.88 4.78
CA GLY A 169 -18.24 5.34 5.11
C GLY A 169 -18.70 5.71 6.52
N MET A 170 -17.83 5.54 7.53
CA MET A 170 -18.15 5.91 8.92
C MET A 170 -18.37 7.42 9.09
N THR A 171 -17.51 8.24 8.47
CA THR A 171 -17.66 9.70 8.56
C THR A 171 -18.91 10.22 7.85
N ILE A 172 -19.27 9.63 6.70
CA ILE A 172 -20.46 9.97 5.92
C ILE A 172 -21.72 9.63 6.73
N MET A 173 -21.81 8.41 7.28
CA MET A 173 -22.98 8.01 8.08
C MET A 173 -23.23 8.96 9.26
N LEU A 174 -22.17 9.36 9.96
CA LEU A 174 -22.31 10.26 11.09
C LEU A 174 -22.65 11.69 10.65
N LEU A 175 -22.02 12.19 9.57
CA LEU A 175 -22.27 13.53 9.03
C LEU A 175 -23.70 13.66 8.47
N GLU A 176 -24.17 12.68 7.71
CA GLU A 176 -25.54 12.68 7.17
C GLU A 176 -26.55 12.76 8.29
N ARG A 177 -26.40 11.93 9.33
CA ARG A 177 -27.31 11.97 10.45
C ARG A 177 -27.31 13.32 11.16
N TYR A 178 -26.13 13.92 11.31
CA TYR A 178 -26.05 15.27 11.86
C TYR A 178 -26.80 16.29 11.00
N LEU A 179 -26.65 16.22 9.68
CA LEU A 179 -27.33 17.12 8.74
C LEU A 179 -28.85 16.91 8.73
N GLU A 180 -29.33 15.66 8.80
CA GLU A 180 -30.74 15.33 8.98
C GLU A 180 -31.32 16.03 10.21
N GLU A 181 -30.67 15.85 11.37
CA GLU A 181 -31.10 16.42 12.64
C GLU A 181 -31.10 17.96 12.63
N ARG A 182 -30.12 18.58 11.95
CA ARG A 182 -30.10 20.04 11.75
C ARG A 182 -31.22 20.48 10.81
N ASN A 183 -31.52 19.72 9.76
CA ASN A 183 -32.61 20.02 8.82
C ASN A 183 -34.00 19.87 9.47
N GLU A 184 -34.13 19.06 10.52
CA GLU A 184 -35.32 18.98 11.38
C GLU A 184 -35.44 20.16 12.37
N GLY A 185 -34.55 21.15 12.30
CA GLY A 185 -34.59 22.37 13.13
C GLY A 185 -33.91 22.24 14.49
N LYS A 186 -33.28 21.11 14.82
CA LYS A 186 -32.60 20.96 16.12
C LYS A 186 -31.37 21.85 16.18
N ASP A 187 -31.13 22.45 17.35
CA ASP A 187 -29.90 23.19 17.59
C ASP A 187 -28.66 22.28 17.46
N LYS A 188 -27.51 22.91 17.21
CA LYS A 188 -26.22 22.25 16.99
C LYS A 188 -25.88 21.20 18.05
N ARG A 189 -26.11 21.51 19.33
CA ARG A 189 -25.76 20.61 20.45
C ARG A 189 -26.72 19.43 20.50
N LYS A 190 -28.03 19.68 20.38
CA LYS A 190 -29.03 18.59 20.33
C LYS A 190 -28.82 17.69 19.12
N ALA A 191 -28.58 18.24 17.93
CA ALA A 191 -28.34 17.47 16.72
C ALA A 191 -27.13 16.54 16.85
N LEU A 192 -26.01 17.04 17.39
CA LEU A 192 -24.81 16.24 17.63
C LEU A 192 -25.05 15.14 18.67
N PHE A 193 -25.74 15.47 19.77
CA PHE A 193 -26.08 14.49 20.81
C PHE A 193 -26.98 13.38 20.28
N THR A 194 -28.01 13.71 19.51
CA THR A 194 -28.91 12.73 18.89
C THR A 194 -28.15 11.85 17.91
N THR A 195 -27.30 12.44 17.07
CA THR A 195 -26.46 11.71 16.11
C THR A 195 -25.60 10.65 16.78
N ILE A 196 -24.87 11.03 17.84
CA ILE A 196 -24.02 10.10 18.59
C ILE A 196 -24.84 9.02 19.31
N LYS A 197 -26.00 9.40 19.88
CA LYS A 197 -26.87 8.49 20.64
C LYS A 197 -27.44 7.36 19.78
N PHE A 198 -27.82 7.65 18.54
CA PHE A 198 -28.47 6.69 17.65
C PHE A 198 -27.51 6.04 16.65
N ILE A 199 -27.00 6.82 15.69
CA ILE A 199 -26.10 6.30 14.65
C ILE A 199 -24.72 5.99 15.24
N GLY A 200 -24.23 6.82 16.16
CA GLY A 200 -22.91 6.61 16.77
C GLY A 200 -22.75 5.25 17.45
N LYS A 201 -23.77 4.77 18.16
CA LYS A 201 -23.73 3.43 18.78
C LYS A 201 -23.66 2.31 17.73
N ALA A 202 -24.43 2.42 16.65
CA ALA A 202 -24.43 1.44 15.57
C ALA A 202 -23.08 1.42 14.84
N THR A 203 -22.52 2.59 14.52
CA THR A 203 -21.20 2.72 13.90
C THR A 203 -20.09 2.18 14.79
N LEU A 204 -20.12 2.47 16.09
CA LEU A 204 -19.13 1.94 17.04
C LEU A 204 -19.22 0.42 17.15
N ALA A 205 -20.42 -0.14 17.27
CA ALA A 205 -20.62 -1.59 17.31
C ALA A 205 -20.10 -2.26 16.03
N SER A 206 -20.44 -1.71 14.85
CA SER A 206 -19.96 -2.22 13.55
C SER A 206 -18.44 -2.12 13.41
N GLY A 207 -17.83 -1.04 13.87
CA GLY A 207 -16.37 -0.91 13.83
C GLY A 207 -15.68 -1.90 14.78
N LEU A 208 -16.22 -2.11 15.98
CA LEU A 208 -15.67 -3.07 16.95
C LEU A 208 -15.80 -4.52 16.48
N THR A 209 -16.90 -4.89 15.83
CA THR A 209 -17.01 -6.23 15.21
C THR A 209 -16.01 -6.41 14.07
N THR A 210 -15.76 -5.36 13.29
CA THR A 210 -14.74 -5.38 12.23
C THR A 210 -13.34 -5.52 12.82
N VAL A 211 -13.01 -4.77 13.89
CA VAL A 211 -11.76 -4.94 14.65
C VAL A 211 -11.62 -6.37 15.15
N GLY A 212 -12.66 -6.94 15.77
CA GLY A 212 -12.65 -8.32 16.24
C GLY A 212 -12.40 -9.32 15.10
N GLY A 213 -13.05 -9.13 13.95
CA GLY A 213 -12.87 -9.97 12.76
C GLY A 213 -11.44 -9.96 12.23
N PHE A 214 -10.84 -8.77 12.06
CA PHE A 214 -9.46 -8.66 11.58
C PHE A 214 -8.41 -9.05 12.63
N SER A 215 -8.75 -8.98 13.92
CA SER A 215 -7.85 -9.42 14.99
C SER A 215 -7.49 -10.90 14.88
N VAL A 216 -8.37 -11.73 14.31
CA VAL A 216 -8.09 -13.16 14.08
C VAL A 216 -6.88 -13.35 13.16
N LEU A 217 -6.65 -12.46 12.19
CA LEU A 217 -5.50 -12.56 11.28
C LEU A 217 -4.16 -12.44 12.02
N MET A 218 -4.13 -11.77 13.18
CA MET A 218 -2.93 -11.64 14.00
C MET A 218 -2.46 -12.97 14.60
N THR A 219 -3.33 -13.99 14.63
CA THR A 219 -2.98 -15.35 15.08
C THR A 219 -2.30 -16.19 13.99
N SER A 220 -2.22 -15.68 12.76
CA SER A 220 -1.60 -16.39 11.64
C SER A 220 -0.10 -16.61 11.86
N LYS A 221 0.38 -17.79 11.48
CA LYS A 221 1.82 -18.10 11.39
C LYS A 221 2.50 -17.41 10.20
N PHE A 222 1.71 -16.98 9.21
CA PHE A 222 2.23 -16.30 8.04
C PHE A 222 2.37 -14.80 8.34
N VAL A 223 3.61 -14.33 8.47
CA VAL A 223 3.97 -12.97 8.91
C VAL A 223 3.25 -11.90 8.07
N ILE A 224 3.17 -12.09 6.76
CA ILE A 224 2.48 -11.16 5.85
C ILE A 224 1.00 -10.94 6.26
N LEU A 225 0.32 -12.01 6.68
CA LEU A 225 -1.09 -11.96 7.08
C LEU A 225 -1.24 -11.40 8.50
N LYS A 226 -0.30 -11.72 9.39
CA LYS A 226 -0.25 -11.19 10.75
C LYS A 226 -0.06 -9.67 10.74
N ASP A 227 0.90 -9.16 9.97
CA ASP A 227 1.19 -7.73 9.86
C ASP A 227 0.04 -6.96 9.21
N PHE A 228 -0.58 -7.55 8.18
CA PHE A 228 -1.80 -7.00 7.57
C PHE A 228 -2.95 -6.92 8.57
N GLY A 229 -3.18 -7.98 9.36
CA GLY A 229 -4.19 -8.00 10.42
C GLY A 229 -3.97 -6.92 11.46
N LEU A 230 -2.73 -6.81 11.98
CA LEU A 230 -2.33 -5.80 12.95
C LEU A 230 -2.58 -4.39 12.42
N MET A 231 -2.12 -4.08 11.22
CA MET A 231 -2.31 -2.76 10.61
C MET A 231 -3.79 -2.47 10.34
N THR A 232 -4.58 -3.46 9.94
CA THR A 232 -6.01 -3.29 9.72
C THR A 232 -6.74 -2.95 11.02
N VAL A 233 -6.43 -3.65 12.12
CA VAL A 233 -7.00 -3.37 13.45
C VAL A 233 -6.65 -1.95 13.90
N ILE A 234 -5.39 -1.53 13.75
CA ILE A 234 -4.94 -0.16 14.07
C ILE A 234 -5.73 0.84 13.23
N ASN A 235 -5.81 0.64 11.92
CA ASN A 235 -6.47 1.56 10.99
C ASN A 235 -7.96 1.73 11.29
N ILE A 236 -8.69 0.65 11.55
CA ILE A 236 -10.12 0.72 11.90
C ILE A 236 -10.30 1.41 13.25
N SER A 237 -9.43 1.12 14.22
CA SER A 237 -9.47 1.78 15.53
C SER A 237 -9.24 3.29 15.42
N LEU A 238 -8.24 3.70 14.63
CA LEU A 238 -7.99 5.10 14.32
C LEU A 238 -9.18 5.74 13.58
N ALA A 239 -9.82 5.00 12.68
CA ALA A 239 -10.99 5.49 11.96
C ALA A 239 -12.20 5.69 12.85
N LEU A 240 -12.43 4.81 13.83
CA LEU A 240 -13.42 5.01 14.88
C LEU A 240 -13.09 6.25 15.72
N MET A 241 -11.85 6.37 16.19
CA MET A 241 -11.42 7.52 16.98
C MET A 241 -11.60 8.83 16.21
N ALA A 242 -11.17 8.88 14.96
CA ALA A 242 -11.35 10.05 14.10
C ALA A 242 -12.83 10.39 13.86
N THR A 243 -13.67 9.37 13.67
CA THR A 243 -15.12 9.55 13.48
C THR A 243 -15.81 10.08 14.73
N PHE A 244 -15.36 9.73 15.93
CA PHE A 244 -16.00 10.17 17.19
C PHE A 244 -15.33 11.37 17.87
N ILE A 245 -14.10 11.72 17.46
CA ILE A 245 -13.34 12.83 18.06
C ILE A 245 -13.18 13.96 17.05
N ILE A 246 -12.56 13.66 15.90
CA ILE A 246 -12.17 14.68 14.91
C ILE A 246 -13.42 15.18 14.18
N LEU A 247 -14.26 14.27 13.69
CA LEU A 247 -15.44 14.67 12.90
C LEU A 247 -16.43 15.54 13.70
N PRO A 248 -16.81 15.23 14.95
CA PRO A 248 -17.67 16.11 15.74
C PRO A 248 -17.06 17.49 15.99
N ALA A 249 -15.74 17.58 16.18
CA ALA A 249 -15.06 18.86 16.32
C ALA A 249 -15.11 19.68 15.01
N LEU A 250 -14.90 19.04 13.86
CA LEU A 250 -15.00 19.67 12.54
C LEU A 250 -16.43 20.13 12.25
N ILE A 251 -17.42 19.26 12.49
CA ILE A 251 -18.84 19.60 12.40
C ILE A 251 -19.16 20.79 13.29
N TRP A 252 -18.65 20.80 14.52
CA TRP A 252 -18.88 21.91 15.43
C TRP A 252 -18.30 23.21 14.88
N ILE A 253 -17.04 23.23 14.43
CA ILE A 253 -16.42 24.46 13.94
C ILE A 253 -17.08 24.95 12.64
N LEU A 254 -17.45 24.02 11.76
CA LEU A 254 -17.91 24.33 10.40
C LEU A 254 -19.44 24.28 10.22
N ASP A 255 -20.22 24.13 11.30
CA ASP A 255 -21.69 24.01 11.27
C ASP A 255 -22.36 25.07 10.38
N ARG A 256 -21.94 26.33 10.50
CA ARG A 256 -22.50 27.45 9.72
C ARG A 256 -22.30 27.29 8.20
N PHE A 257 -21.26 26.59 7.78
CA PHE A 257 -20.93 26.41 6.36
C PHE A 257 -21.49 25.11 5.77
N ILE A 258 -21.78 24.12 6.62
CA ILE A 258 -22.33 22.82 6.19
C ILE A 258 -23.86 22.77 6.23
N VAL A 259 -24.54 23.63 7.00
CA VAL A 259 -26.01 23.67 7.10
C VAL A 259 -26.63 24.69 6.13
N SER A 260 -27.76 24.32 5.50
CA SER A 260 -28.50 25.13 4.52
C SER A 260 -29.12 26.41 5.12
N ASP A 261 -29.25 27.46 4.30
CA ASP A 261 -29.76 28.78 4.72
C ASP A 261 -31.22 28.79 5.22
N LYS A 262 -32.03 27.78 4.86
CA LYS A 262 -33.40 27.63 5.41
C LYS A 262 -33.39 27.34 6.92
N VAL A 263 -32.51 26.44 7.37
CA VAL A 263 -32.33 26.10 8.79
C VAL A 263 -31.73 27.26 9.58
N LYS A 264 -30.86 28.06 8.94
CA LYS A 264 -30.29 29.27 9.56
C LYS A 264 -31.37 30.29 9.94
N LYS A 265 -32.47 30.37 9.19
CA LYS A 265 -33.55 31.33 9.47
C LYS A 265 -34.50 30.90 10.60
N GLU A 266 -34.70 29.61 10.81
CA GLU A 266 -35.54 29.09 11.91
C GLU A 266 -34.77 29.06 13.24
N ALA A 267 -33.50 28.66 13.23
CA ALA A 267 -32.65 28.68 14.44
C ALA A 267 -32.43 30.09 15.02
N TYR A 268 -32.49 31.14 14.21
CA TYR A 268 -32.39 32.54 14.65
C TYR A 268 -33.71 33.12 15.20
N LYS A 269 -34.87 32.46 14.98
CA LYS A 269 -36.14 32.88 15.57
C LYS A 269 -36.30 32.43 17.02
N GLU A 270 -35.58 31.40 17.45
CA GLU A 270 -35.63 30.85 18.82
C GLU A 270 -34.62 31.50 19.78
N ILE A 271 -33.79 32.43 19.32
CA ILE A 271 -32.93 33.22 20.22
C ILE A 271 -33.82 34.26 20.90
N PRO A 272 -33.97 34.25 22.24
CA PRO A 272 -34.67 35.32 22.95
C PRO A 272 -34.00 36.64 22.61
N GLN A 273 -34.77 37.58 22.06
CA GLN A 273 -34.31 38.95 21.96
C GLN A 273 -34.42 39.56 23.36
N GLU A 274 -33.29 39.58 24.07
CA GLU A 274 -33.09 40.48 25.21
C GLU A 274 -32.87 41.92 24.72
#